data_AF-A0AAV3BRY1-F1
#
_entry.id   AF-A0AAV3BRY1-F1
#
_cell.length_a   1.000
_cell.length_b   1.000
_cell.length_c   1.000
_cell.angle_alpha   90.00
_cell.angle_beta   90.00
_cell.angle_gamma   90.00
#
_symmetry.space_group_name_H-M   'P 1'
#
loop_
_entity.id
_entity.type
_entity.pdbx_description
1 polymer ?
#
loop_
_entity_poly.entity_id
_entity_poly.type
_entity_poly.pdbx_seq_one_letter_code
_entity_poly.pdbx_strand_id
1 'polypeptide(L)'
;MKKRNLGLVLALTTILTTVSVPQKALGFTDKVSNALSEIQNQSDNSENNNSSGGEQLNTQISNIQSKDLIISSVSIDEEVIEPGIPFTLTFKVENISGSSLYGVSLKIVNVEGKGTLDGFMPVGTTNEIYVGSIARNDIKYVSVTLASDPNIKAGVHNFVTSLMFNEKGKEQEEITKVIGVMIQNTPSLSISGVTPTESTISAALRNDSKTKIKNVNAKVTIGTEVMEQNIGTIDVEGEEYMDVAITPSEEERNASIEVTYEDATGKKYNSTSSCIIPAMMPVEETVPKKNKLGLISLIKSLFGF
;
A
#
# COMPACT_ATOMS: atom_id res chain seq x y z
N MET A 1 25.58 -30.37 -48.42
CA MET A 1 25.70 -29.01 -49.00
C MET A 1 25.80 -28.00 -47.87
N LYS A 2 26.92 -27.29 -47.80
CA LYS A 2 27.23 -26.17 -46.89
C LYS A 2 26.75 -24.86 -47.50
N LYS A 3 26.13 -23.98 -46.70
CA LYS A 3 26.27 -22.50 -46.63
C LYS A 3 25.66 -22.12 -45.26
N ARG A 4 26.32 -21.67 -44.19
CA ARG A 4 27.52 -20.86 -43.91
C ARG A 4 27.41 -19.38 -44.30
N ASN A 5 27.48 -18.54 -43.26
CA ASN A 5 27.84 -17.11 -43.16
C ASN A 5 26.71 -16.12 -43.54
N LEU A 6 26.54 -14.97 -42.89
CA LEU A 6 27.52 -14.10 -42.25
C LEU A 6 26.79 -13.16 -41.24
N GLY A 7 27.39 -12.92 -40.08
CA GLY A 7 26.95 -11.83 -39.20
C GLY A 7 27.36 -10.46 -39.74
N LEU A 8 26.61 -9.42 -39.38
CA LEU A 8 27.07 -8.05 -39.43
C LEU A 8 26.52 -7.29 -38.20
N VAL A 9 27.43 -6.97 -37.29
CA VAL A 9 27.31 -5.91 -36.29
C VAL A 9 27.47 -4.59 -37.04
N LEU A 10 26.57 -3.62 -36.85
CA LEU A 10 26.92 -2.22 -37.11
C LEU A 10 26.12 -1.22 -36.26
N ALA A 11 26.87 -0.55 -35.39
CA ALA A 11 26.81 0.85 -34.99
C ALA A 11 25.47 1.49 -34.59
N LEU A 12 25.38 1.74 -33.29
CA LEU A 12 24.62 2.79 -32.63
C LEU A 12 24.80 4.15 -33.34
N THR A 13 23.72 4.77 -33.81
CA THR A 13 23.67 6.21 -34.07
C THR A 13 22.39 6.76 -33.46
N THR A 14 22.56 7.58 -32.43
CA THR A 14 21.53 8.38 -31.79
C THR A 14 21.06 9.46 -32.75
N ILE A 15 19.78 9.44 -33.13
CA ILE A 15 19.13 10.60 -33.73
C ILE A 15 18.18 11.17 -32.67
N LEU A 16 18.65 12.23 -32.02
CA LEU A 16 17.83 13.14 -31.23
C LEU A 16 16.94 13.89 -32.24
N THR A 17 15.67 13.54 -32.33
CA THR A 17 14.68 14.38 -33.01
C THR A 17 13.97 15.22 -31.97
N THR A 18 14.33 16.50 -31.93
CA THR A 18 13.58 17.54 -31.22
C THR A 18 12.26 17.75 -31.97
N VAL A 19 11.14 17.34 -31.37
CA VAL A 19 9.83 17.80 -31.83
C VAL A 19 9.54 19.12 -31.13
N SER A 20 9.77 20.21 -31.86
CA SER A 20 9.33 21.55 -31.50
C SER A 20 7.80 21.62 -31.58
N VAL A 21 7.13 21.72 -30.43
CA VAL A 21 5.69 22.05 -30.38
C VAL A 21 5.57 23.58 -30.35
N PRO A 22 4.86 24.21 -31.29
CA PRO A 22 4.63 25.65 -31.25
C PRO A 22 3.65 26.02 -30.13
N GLN A 23 4.04 26.97 -29.29
CA GLN A 23 3.13 27.69 -28.41
C GLN A 23 2.11 28.46 -29.27
N LYS A 24 0.84 28.07 -29.17
CA LYS A 24 -0.27 28.96 -29.48
C LYS A 24 -1.30 28.84 -28.35
N ALA A 25 -1.36 29.90 -27.57
CA ALA A 25 -2.33 30.14 -26.52
C ALA A 25 -3.75 29.99 -27.06
N LEU A 26 -4.53 29.12 -26.42
CA LEU A 26 -5.98 29.12 -26.48
C LEU A 26 -6.47 29.30 -25.04
N GLY A 27 -7.05 30.47 -24.80
CA GLY A 27 -7.46 30.96 -23.50
C GLY A 27 -8.52 30.07 -22.86
N PHE A 28 -8.20 29.57 -21.67
CA PHE A 28 -9.17 29.15 -20.66
C PHE A 28 -9.15 30.16 -19.52
N THR A 29 -9.42 31.41 -19.85
CA THR A 29 -9.72 32.48 -18.89
C THR A 29 -10.83 33.30 -19.53
N ASP A 30 -12.09 32.89 -19.32
CA ASP A 30 -13.29 33.72 -19.54
C ASP A 30 -14.62 33.00 -19.19
N LYS A 31 -14.61 31.73 -18.78
CA LYS A 31 -15.84 31.02 -18.34
C LYS A 31 -15.99 30.81 -16.84
N VAL A 32 -15.11 31.39 -16.02
CA VAL A 32 -15.24 31.39 -14.55
C VAL A 32 -15.61 32.79 -14.02
N SER A 33 -15.46 33.84 -14.83
CA SER A 33 -15.80 35.21 -14.44
C SER A 33 -17.31 35.55 -14.55
N ASN A 34 -18.10 34.78 -15.30
CA ASN A 34 -19.53 35.05 -15.50
C ASN A 34 -20.47 34.16 -14.66
N ALA A 35 -19.94 33.27 -13.81
CA ALA A 35 -20.76 32.49 -12.88
C ALA A 35 -20.77 33.08 -11.45
N LEU A 36 -19.92 34.09 -11.19
CA LEU A 36 -19.80 34.74 -9.87
C LEU A 36 -20.54 36.10 -9.79
N SER A 37 -21.03 36.61 -10.92
CA SER A 37 -21.79 37.87 -11.02
C SER A 37 -23.32 37.70 -11.00
N GLU A 38 -23.84 36.48 -10.95
CA GLU A 38 -25.29 36.21 -10.88
C GLU A 38 -25.80 35.82 -9.47
N ILE A 39 -24.94 35.76 -8.46
CA ILE A 39 -25.34 35.41 -7.07
C ILE A 39 -25.64 36.64 -6.20
N GLN A 40 -25.50 37.87 -6.71
CA GLN A 40 -25.57 39.08 -5.87
C GLN A 40 -26.76 40.01 -6.06
N ASN A 41 -27.83 39.62 -6.76
CA ASN A 41 -29.05 40.44 -6.83
C ASN A 41 -30.33 39.60 -6.83
N GLN A 42 -30.78 39.19 -5.64
CA GLN A 42 -32.20 38.92 -5.43
C GLN A 42 -32.59 39.09 -3.96
N SER A 43 -32.51 40.33 -3.50
CA SER A 43 -33.23 40.81 -2.33
C SER A 43 -33.93 42.10 -2.74
N ASP A 44 -35.14 41.97 -3.28
CA ASP A 44 -36.23 42.95 -3.10
C ASP A 44 -37.55 42.47 -3.75
N ASN A 45 -38.59 42.40 -2.90
CA ASN A 45 -40.04 42.40 -3.14
C ASN A 45 -40.74 41.38 -4.06
N SER A 46 -41.64 40.58 -3.47
CA SER A 46 -43.08 40.61 -3.80
C SER A 46 -43.93 39.83 -2.77
N GLU A 47 -45.09 40.40 -2.46
CA GLU A 47 -46.13 39.92 -1.55
C GLU A 47 -46.93 38.69 -2.07
N ASN A 48 -47.50 37.95 -1.11
CA ASN A 48 -48.80 37.25 -1.08
C ASN A 48 -49.27 36.36 -2.27
N ASN A 49 -49.37 35.04 -2.07
CA ASN A 49 -50.59 34.34 -1.57
C ASN A 49 -50.59 32.82 -1.88
N ASN A 50 -51.09 32.06 -0.89
CA ASN A 50 -51.74 30.75 -0.91
C ASN A 50 -50.97 29.43 -1.16
N SER A 51 -50.89 28.68 -0.05
CA SER A 51 -51.44 27.32 0.15
C SER A 51 -50.86 26.14 -0.65
N SER A 52 -50.17 25.23 0.03
CA SER A 52 -50.74 23.91 0.40
C SER A 52 -49.69 23.07 1.14
N GLY A 53 -50.16 22.29 2.11
CA GLY A 53 -49.35 21.56 3.07
C GLY A 53 -48.35 20.57 2.48
N GLY A 54 -47.17 20.59 3.08
CA GLY A 54 -46.13 19.58 3.00
C GLY A 54 -45.03 20.04 3.93
N GLU A 55 -44.87 19.39 5.09
CA GLU A 55 -43.74 19.63 5.97
C GLU A 55 -42.45 19.31 5.18
N GLN A 56 -41.79 20.34 4.66
CA GLN A 56 -40.44 20.22 4.17
C GLN A 56 -39.52 20.36 5.38
N LEU A 57 -38.96 19.23 5.83
CA LEU A 57 -37.81 19.23 6.71
C LEU A 57 -36.66 19.89 5.94
N ASN A 58 -36.47 21.19 6.16
CA ASN A 58 -35.44 22.00 5.54
C ASN A 58 -34.13 21.76 6.28
N THR A 59 -33.47 20.61 6.06
CA THR A 59 -32.10 20.45 6.57
C THR A 59 -31.17 21.25 5.68
N GLN A 60 -30.77 22.43 6.14
CA GLN A 60 -29.69 23.19 5.52
C GLN A 60 -28.38 22.41 5.68
N ILE A 61 -28.00 21.66 4.64
CA ILE A 61 -26.72 20.96 4.59
C ILE A 61 -25.60 22.01 4.52
N SER A 62 -25.06 22.37 5.68
CA SER A 62 -23.92 23.28 5.79
C SER A 62 -22.64 22.47 5.88
N ASN A 63 -21.85 22.46 4.79
CA ASN A 63 -20.47 21.95 4.82
C ASN A 63 -19.51 22.86 5.63
N ILE A 64 -20.01 24.00 6.12
CA ILE A 64 -19.30 24.94 6.98
C ILE A 64 -19.17 24.32 8.39
N GLN A 65 -18.08 24.61 9.11
CA GLN A 65 -17.96 24.26 10.52
C GLN A 65 -19.09 24.98 11.29
N SER A 66 -19.98 24.23 11.97
CA SER A 66 -21.00 24.87 12.80
C SER A 66 -20.31 25.68 13.90
N LYS A 67 -20.91 26.82 14.23
CA LYS A 67 -20.46 27.68 15.32
C LYS A 67 -20.87 27.13 16.70
N ASP A 68 -21.68 26.08 16.73
CA ASP A 68 -22.32 25.56 17.94
C ASP A 68 -21.82 24.15 18.31
N LEU A 69 -21.62 23.26 17.32
CA LEU A 69 -21.12 21.90 17.52
C LEU A 69 -20.00 21.56 16.55
N ILE A 70 -18.90 20.99 17.05
CA ILE A 70 -17.75 20.60 16.22
C ILE A 70 -17.27 19.18 16.53
N ILE A 71 -16.64 18.56 15.54
CA ILE A 71 -15.76 17.40 15.74
C ILE A 71 -14.34 17.97 15.86
N SER A 72 -13.80 18.03 17.08
CA SER A 72 -12.47 18.64 17.31
C SER A 72 -11.32 17.66 17.04
N SER A 73 -11.57 16.35 17.09
CA SER A 73 -10.63 15.33 16.63
C SER A 73 -11.33 14.00 16.33
N VAL A 74 -10.70 13.18 15.49
CA VAL A 74 -11.06 11.78 15.28
C VAL A 74 -9.80 10.95 15.47
N SER A 75 -9.90 9.89 16.28
CA SER A 75 -8.82 8.93 16.49
C SER A 75 -9.26 7.53 16.05
N ILE A 76 -8.29 6.74 15.64
CA ILE A 76 -8.45 5.33 15.31
C ILE A 76 -7.64 4.54 16.33
N ASP A 77 -8.17 3.42 16.82
CA ASP A 77 -7.51 2.52 17.78
C ASP A 77 -6.36 1.71 17.16
N GLU A 78 -6.43 1.44 15.85
CA GLU A 78 -5.41 0.71 15.10
C GLU A 78 -4.40 1.65 14.41
N GLU A 79 -3.10 1.32 14.48
CA GLU A 79 -2.04 2.01 13.71
C GLU A 79 -2.16 1.73 12.21
N VAL A 80 -2.52 0.49 11.87
CA VAL A 80 -2.69 0.00 10.50
C VAL A 80 -4.02 -0.71 10.41
N ILE A 81 -4.90 -0.26 9.52
CA ILE A 81 -6.19 -0.91 9.28
C ILE A 81 -6.05 -1.83 8.08
N GLU A 82 -6.10 -3.13 8.33
CA GLU A 82 -6.11 -4.15 7.29
C GLU A 82 -7.53 -4.50 6.82
N PRO A 83 -7.72 -4.87 5.55
CA PRO A 83 -9.00 -5.39 5.06
C PRO A 83 -9.55 -6.54 5.91
N GLY A 84 -10.83 -6.45 6.29
CA GLY A 84 -11.50 -7.49 7.08
C GLY A 84 -11.31 -7.38 8.59
N ILE A 85 -10.34 -6.57 9.07
CA ILE A 85 -10.09 -6.39 10.50
C ILE A 85 -10.96 -5.23 11.03
N PRO A 86 -11.72 -5.44 12.12
CA PRO A 86 -12.48 -4.36 12.74
C PRO A 86 -11.56 -3.26 13.31
N PHE A 87 -12.02 -2.01 13.24
CA PHE A 87 -11.35 -0.85 13.81
C PHE A 87 -12.40 0.13 14.39
N THR A 88 -12.01 0.95 15.35
CA THR A 88 -12.89 1.89 16.05
C THR A 88 -12.51 3.34 15.76
N LEU A 89 -13.46 4.09 15.22
CA LEU A 89 -13.38 5.54 15.12
C LEU A 89 -13.91 6.16 16.40
N THR A 90 -13.10 6.95 17.10
CA THR A 90 -13.52 7.73 18.27
C THR A 90 -13.50 9.21 17.94
N PHE A 91 -14.69 9.81 18.01
CA PHE A 91 -14.95 11.21 17.69
C PHE A 91 -15.00 12.01 18.97
N LYS A 92 -14.19 13.06 19.05
CA LYS A 92 -14.30 14.08 20.08
C LYS A 92 -15.26 15.15 19.59
N VAL A 93 -16.48 15.13 20.11
CA VAL A 93 -17.57 16.04 19.77
C VAL A 93 -17.68 17.11 20.86
N GLU A 94 -17.61 18.38 20.48
CA GLU A 94 -17.51 19.50 21.40
C GLU A 94 -18.61 20.52 21.13
N ASN A 95 -19.38 20.84 22.17
CA ASN A 95 -20.35 21.92 22.13
C ASN A 95 -19.64 23.23 22.45
N ILE A 96 -19.42 24.04 21.42
CA ILE A 96 -18.77 25.36 21.53
C ILE A 96 -19.78 26.51 21.60
N SER A 97 -21.08 26.19 21.65
CA SER A 97 -22.15 27.18 21.74
C SER A 97 -22.25 27.83 23.13
N GLY A 98 -23.04 28.90 23.20
CA GLY A 98 -23.39 29.55 24.46
C GLY A 98 -24.39 28.79 25.34
N SER A 99 -24.90 27.64 24.89
CA SER A 99 -26.02 26.93 25.52
C SER A 99 -25.86 25.41 25.49
N SER A 100 -26.85 24.68 25.99
CA SER A 100 -26.84 23.21 25.93
C SER A 100 -27.49 22.74 24.62
N LEU A 101 -26.89 21.73 24.02
CA LEU A 101 -27.41 21.07 22.82
C LEU A 101 -28.07 19.76 23.19
N TYR A 102 -29.15 19.45 22.50
CA TYR A 102 -29.99 18.27 22.70
C TYR A 102 -30.13 17.49 21.40
N GLY A 103 -30.68 16.28 21.50
CA GLY A 103 -30.92 15.44 20.33
C GLY A 103 -29.66 15.11 19.56
N VAL A 104 -28.49 15.15 20.22
CA VAL A 104 -27.21 15.00 19.55
C VAL A 104 -27.07 13.55 19.08
N SER A 105 -26.94 13.35 17.77
CA SER A 105 -26.61 12.06 17.18
C SER A 105 -25.46 12.19 16.19
N LEU A 106 -24.63 11.15 16.11
CA LEU A 106 -23.56 11.02 15.13
C LEU A 106 -23.88 9.85 14.22
N LYS A 107 -23.80 10.07 12.91
CA LYS A 107 -24.10 9.07 11.90
C LYS A 107 -23.01 8.98 10.86
N ILE A 108 -22.53 7.77 10.57
CA ILE A 108 -21.74 7.52 9.36
C ILE A 108 -22.71 7.20 8.24
N VAL A 109 -22.77 8.11 7.26
CA VAL A 109 -23.80 8.12 6.22
C VAL A 109 -23.39 7.22 5.06
N ASN A 110 -22.22 7.46 4.49
CA ASN A 110 -21.71 6.78 3.31
C ASN A 110 -20.19 6.97 3.16
N VAL A 111 -19.60 6.26 2.21
CA VAL A 111 -18.29 6.62 1.67
C VAL A 111 -18.48 7.65 0.55
N GLU A 112 -17.63 8.67 0.49
CA GLU A 112 -17.69 9.76 -0.50
C GLU A 112 -17.74 9.22 -1.93
N GLY A 113 -18.64 9.78 -2.75
CA GLY A 113 -18.89 9.30 -4.11
C GLY A 113 -19.69 7.99 -4.19
N LYS A 114 -20.08 7.42 -3.04
CA LYS A 114 -20.92 6.21 -2.94
C LYS A 114 -22.25 6.53 -2.27
N GLY A 115 -23.30 5.78 -2.61
CA GLY A 115 -24.63 5.92 -1.99
C GLY A 115 -24.81 5.15 -0.69
N THR A 116 -23.79 4.39 -0.27
CA THR A 116 -23.80 3.51 0.91
C THR A 116 -22.42 3.49 1.57
N LEU A 117 -22.26 2.69 2.62
CA LEU A 117 -20.96 2.45 3.26
C LEU A 117 -20.00 1.59 2.39
N ASP A 118 -20.39 1.15 1.18
CA ASP A 118 -19.57 0.49 0.15
C ASP A 118 -18.35 -0.31 0.66
N GLY A 119 -18.59 -1.53 1.12
CA GLY A 119 -17.53 -2.42 1.62
C GLY A 119 -17.16 -2.19 3.08
N PHE A 120 -17.89 -1.34 3.81
CA PHE A 120 -17.79 -1.21 5.27
C PHE A 120 -19.12 -1.50 5.95
N MET A 121 -19.06 -1.99 7.18
CA MET A 121 -20.23 -2.26 8.02
C MET A 121 -19.97 -1.90 9.48
N PRO A 122 -20.96 -1.36 10.20
CA PRO A 122 -20.86 -1.20 11.65
C PRO A 122 -20.88 -2.57 12.35
N VAL A 123 -20.09 -2.70 13.42
CA VAL A 123 -19.95 -3.93 14.21
C VAL A 123 -20.36 -3.65 15.64
N GLY A 124 -21.29 -4.44 16.19
CA GLY A 124 -21.78 -4.29 17.57
C GLY A 124 -22.69 -3.08 17.81
N THR A 125 -22.69 -2.09 16.91
CA THR A 125 -23.57 -0.92 16.93
C THR A 125 -24.30 -0.75 15.60
N THR A 126 -25.16 0.26 15.50
CA THR A 126 -25.64 0.75 14.20
C THR A 126 -24.67 1.79 13.63
N ASN A 127 -24.91 2.29 12.42
CA ASN A 127 -24.16 3.40 11.85
C ASN A 127 -24.54 4.77 12.43
N GLU A 128 -25.50 4.83 13.35
CA GLU A 128 -25.94 6.02 14.06
C GLU A 128 -25.89 5.82 15.58
N ILE A 129 -25.25 6.75 16.29
CA ILE A 129 -25.11 6.73 17.74
C ILE A 129 -25.80 7.95 18.32
N TYR A 130 -26.79 7.71 19.18
CA TYR A 130 -27.45 8.77 19.94
C TYR A 130 -26.61 9.13 21.17
N VAL A 131 -26.16 10.38 21.22
CA VAL A 131 -25.34 10.95 22.30
C VAL A 131 -26.21 11.59 23.39
N GLY A 132 -27.42 12.03 23.03
CA GLY A 132 -28.34 12.68 23.94
C GLY A 132 -28.13 14.18 24.00
N SER A 133 -27.59 14.68 25.11
CA SER A 133 -27.34 16.11 25.30
C SER A 133 -25.90 16.39 25.63
N ILE A 134 -25.39 17.52 25.14
CA ILE A 134 -24.06 18.03 25.46
C ILE A 134 -24.23 19.39 26.13
N ALA A 135 -23.79 19.49 27.38
CA ALA A 135 -23.87 20.74 28.12
C ALA A 135 -23.00 21.82 27.45
N ARG A 136 -23.24 23.08 27.82
CA ARG A 136 -22.46 24.21 27.34
C ARG A 136 -20.97 23.98 27.58
N ASN A 137 -20.13 24.17 26.56
CA ASN A 137 -18.67 24.01 26.62
C ASN A 137 -18.23 22.60 27.07
N ASP A 138 -19.08 21.58 26.90
CA ASP A 138 -18.77 20.19 27.26
C ASP A 138 -18.34 19.39 26.03
N ILE A 139 -17.63 18.29 26.30
CA ILE A 139 -17.09 17.37 25.31
C ILE A 139 -17.71 15.99 25.54
N LYS A 140 -18.07 15.32 24.44
CA LYS A 140 -18.42 13.89 24.43
C LYS A 140 -17.51 13.14 23.48
N TYR A 141 -17.19 11.91 23.86
CA TYR A 141 -16.50 10.96 23.00
C TYR A 141 -17.52 9.96 22.48
N VAL A 142 -17.58 9.81 21.17
CA VAL A 142 -18.51 8.91 20.49
C VAL A 142 -17.68 7.91 19.70
N SER A 143 -17.90 6.61 19.93
CA SER A 143 -17.13 5.57 19.25
C SER A 143 -18.03 4.75 18.32
N VAL A 144 -17.54 4.48 17.12
CA VAL A 144 -18.19 3.62 16.13
C VAL A 144 -17.16 2.58 15.67
N THR A 145 -17.45 1.31 15.89
CA THR A 145 -16.63 0.21 15.38
C THR A 145 -17.13 -0.21 14.01
N LEU A 146 -16.22 -0.26 13.04
CA LEU A 146 -16.47 -0.66 11.67
C LEU A 146 -15.61 -1.88 11.33
N ALA A 147 -16.08 -2.73 10.43
CA ALA A 147 -15.25 -3.69 9.73
C ALA A 147 -15.37 -3.47 8.22
N SER A 148 -14.32 -3.77 7.49
CA SER A 148 -14.29 -3.71 6.03
C SER A 148 -14.48 -5.09 5.40
N ASP A 149 -14.86 -5.14 4.13
CA ASP A 149 -14.76 -6.35 3.32
C ASP A 149 -13.29 -6.81 3.27
N PRO A 150 -12.97 -8.11 3.46
CA PRO A 150 -11.61 -8.64 3.32
C PRO A 150 -10.94 -8.40 1.95
N ASN A 151 -11.72 -7.98 0.95
CA ASN A 151 -11.28 -7.66 -0.41
C ASN A 151 -11.39 -6.16 -0.73
N ILE A 152 -11.67 -5.32 0.27
CA ILE A 152 -11.68 -3.88 0.04
C ILE A 152 -10.32 -3.41 -0.47
N LYS A 153 -10.32 -2.48 -1.41
CA LYS A 153 -9.08 -1.94 -1.97
C LYS A 153 -8.36 -1.13 -0.90
N ALA A 154 -7.05 -1.37 -0.77
CA ALA A 154 -6.18 -0.48 -0.02
C ALA A 154 -6.23 0.94 -0.60
N GLY A 155 -6.04 1.94 0.26
CA GLY A 155 -6.15 3.35 -0.06
C GLY A 155 -6.98 4.13 0.95
N VAL A 156 -7.18 5.42 0.65
CA VAL A 156 -7.99 6.31 1.49
C VAL A 156 -9.46 6.16 1.12
N HIS A 157 -10.29 5.91 2.13
CA HIS A 157 -11.75 5.87 2.05
C HIS A 157 -12.31 7.03 2.88
N ASN A 158 -13.01 7.94 2.24
CA ASN A 158 -13.56 9.13 2.87
C ASN A 158 -14.96 8.85 3.39
N PHE A 159 -15.14 8.75 4.70
CA PHE A 159 -16.46 8.62 5.32
C PHE A 159 -17.13 9.98 5.47
N VAL A 160 -18.35 10.07 4.97
CA VAL A 160 -19.25 11.20 5.22
C VAL A 160 -19.97 10.95 6.53
N THR A 161 -19.73 11.82 7.49
CA THR A 161 -20.33 11.77 8.83
C THR A 161 -21.26 12.95 9.01
N SER A 162 -22.47 12.67 9.50
CA SER A 162 -23.47 13.66 9.89
C SER A 162 -23.55 13.77 11.41
N LEU A 163 -23.66 15.00 11.91
CA LEU A 163 -24.04 15.31 13.28
C LEU A 163 -25.36 16.07 13.24
N MET A 164 -26.37 15.54 13.91
CA MET A 164 -27.63 16.24 14.13
C MET A 164 -27.69 16.73 15.57
N PHE A 165 -28.22 17.93 15.78
CA PHE A 165 -28.42 18.49 17.12
C PHE A 165 -29.48 19.59 17.10
N ASN A 166 -30.00 19.95 18.26
CA ASN A 166 -30.89 21.08 18.39
C ASN A 166 -30.57 21.90 19.64
N GLU A 167 -30.64 23.21 19.51
CA GLU A 167 -30.70 24.11 20.66
C GLU A 167 -32.16 24.30 21.10
N LYS A 168 -32.39 24.48 22.40
CA LYS A 168 -33.74 24.66 22.92
C LYS A 168 -34.42 25.87 22.26
N GLY A 169 -35.57 25.63 21.61
CA GLY A 169 -36.36 26.68 20.96
C GLY A 169 -35.85 27.07 19.56
N LYS A 170 -34.87 26.36 19.01
CA LYS A 170 -34.41 26.48 17.62
C LYS A 170 -34.77 25.21 16.83
N GLU A 171 -34.75 25.34 15.51
CA GLU A 171 -34.86 24.19 14.61
C GLU A 171 -33.66 23.24 14.77
N GLN A 172 -33.84 21.98 14.35
CA GLN A 172 -32.77 21.02 14.34
C GLN A 172 -31.77 21.37 13.24
N GLU A 173 -30.49 21.34 13.60
CA GLU A 173 -29.39 21.56 12.68
C GLU A 173 -28.70 20.24 12.35
N GLU A 174 -28.19 20.15 11.12
CA GLU A 174 -27.38 19.04 10.65
C GLU A 174 -26.08 19.59 10.07
N ILE A 175 -24.94 19.05 10.51
CA ILE A 175 -23.65 19.31 9.91
C ILE A 175 -23.04 18.05 9.34
N THR A 176 -22.44 18.18 8.16
CA THR A 176 -21.72 17.11 7.51
C THR A 176 -20.22 17.38 7.54
N LYS A 177 -19.44 16.32 7.78
CA LYS A 177 -17.97 16.30 7.79
C LYS A 177 -17.46 15.08 7.06
N VAL A 178 -16.24 15.16 6.55
CA VAL A 178 -15.57 14.06 5.84
C VAL A 178 -14.35 13.63 6.62
N ILE A 179 -14.16 12.31 6.78
CA ILE A 179 -13.03 11.71 7.48
C ILE A 179 -12.37 10.68 6.57
N GLY A 180 -11.09 10.89 6.29
CA GLY A 180 -10.29 9.91 5.55
C GLY A 180 -9.81 8.79 6.46
N VAL A 181 -10.12 7.55 6.10
CA VAL A 181 -9.61 6.33 6.74
C VAL A 181 -8.72 5.61 5.73
N MET A 182 -7.47 5.34 6.12
CA MET A 182 -6.50 4.69 5.24
C MET A 182 -6.48 3.18 5.51
N ILE A 183 -6.91 2.40 4.54
CA ILE A 183 -6.79 0.94 4.54
C ILE A 183 -5.46 0.56 3.89
N GLN A 184 -4.69 -0.29 4.56
CA GLN A 184 -3.38 -0.72 4.10
C GLN A 184 -3.30 -2.24 4.10
N ASN A 185 -2.54 -2.79 3.15
CA ASN A 185 -2.16 -4.19 3.15
C ASN A 185 -0.76 -4.29 3.72
N THR A 186 -0.57 -5.09 4.77
CA THR A 186 0.78 -5.35 5.29
C THR A 186 1.51 -6.30 4.34
N PRO A 187 2.70 -5.92 3.85
CA PRO A 187 3.49 -6.79 3.02
C PRO A 187 4.02 -7.99 3.83
N SER A 188 4.19 -9.12 3.15
CA SER A 188 4.69 -10.36 3.74
C SER A 188 5.45 -11.12 2.67
N LEU A 189 6.68 -11.49 2.98
CA LEU A 189 7.55 -12.26 2.08
C LEU A 189 8.04 -13.51 2.82
N SER A 190 7.91 -14.67 2.20
CA SER A 190 8.51 -15.91 2.67
C SER A 190 9.77 -16.26 1.90
N ILE A 191 10.73 -16.85 2.61
CA ILE A 191 11.97 -17.41 2.07
C ILE A 191 11.84 -18.92 2.15
N SER A 192 11.92 -19.62 1.03
CA SER A 192 11.77 -21.07 0.98
C SER A 192 12.80 -21.73 0.05
N GLY A 193 12.99 -23.04 0.18
CA GLY A 193 13.90 -23.81 -0.68
C GLY A 193 15.36 -23.39 -0.59
N VAL A 194 15.81 -22.88 0.56
CA VAL A 194 17.19 -22.45 0.77
C VAL A 194 18.14 -23.62 0.51
N THR A 195 18.90 -23.52 -0.59
CA THR A 195 19.77 -24.59 -1.08
C THR A 195 21.19 -24.03 -1.20
N PRO A 196 22.06 -24.29 -0.20
CA PRO A 196 23.46 -23.95 -0.30
C PRO A 196 24.21 -24.97 -1.16
N THR A 197 25.06 -24.49 -2.04
CA THR A 197 26.13 -25.25 -2.69
C THR A 197 27.49 -24.75 -2.19
N GLU A 198 28.58 -25.32 -2.68
CA GLU A 198 29.94 -24.87 -2.34
C GLU A 198 30.21 -23.43 -2.85
N SER A 199 29.48 -22.94 -3.85
CA SER A 199 29.74 -21.64 -4.52
C SER A 199 28.53 -20.71 -4.62
N THR A 200 27.33 -21.16 -4.27
CA THR A 200 26.11 -20.34 -4.33
C THR A 200 25.16 -20.66 -3.19
N ILE A 201 24.35 -19.69 -2.80
CA ILE A 201 23.14 -19.90 -2.00
C ILE A 201 21.96 -19.43 -2.83
N SER A 202 21.03 -20.34 -3.11
CA SER A 202 19.81 -20.04 -3.85
C SER A 202 18.58 -20.25 -2.95
N ALA A 203 17.56 -19.41 -3.11
CA ALA A 203 16.27 -19.54 -2.42
C ALA A 203 15.14 -18.90 -3.22
N ALA A 204 13.92 -19.39 -3.03
CA ALA A 204 12.71 -18.79 -3.55
C ALA A 204 12.18 -17.73 -2.57
N LEU A 205 11.81 -16.57 -3.10
CA LEU A 205 11.24 -15.43 -2.41
C LEU A 205 9.81 -15.24 -2.88
N ARG A 206 8.83 -15.57 -2.04
CA ARG A 206 7.41 -15.47 -2.41
C ARG A 206 6.74 -14.32 -1.68
N ASN A 207 6.01 -13.49 -2.40
CA ASN A 207 5.16 -12.46 -1.82
C ASN A 207 3.82 -13.07 -1.40
N ASP A 208 3.64 -13.29 -0.10
CA ASP A 208 2.43 -13.88 0.49
C ASP A 208 1.34 -12.85 0.79
N SER A 209 1.58 -11.58 0.48
CA SER A 209 0.65 -10.49 0.77
C SER A 209 -0.25 -10.12 -0.41
N LYS A 210 -1.33 -9.40 -0.09
CA LYS A 210 -2.25 -8.80 -1.07
C LYS A 210 -1.74 -7.47 -1.65
N THR A 211 -0.46 -7.14 -1.47
CA THR A 211 0.15 -5.93 -2.01
C THR A 211 1.45 -6.23 -2.72
N LYS A 212 1.74 -5.44 -3.75
CA LYS A 212 3.05 -5.43 -4.41
C LYS A 212 4.11 -4.98 -3.41
N ILE A 213 5.23 -5.68 -3.37
CA ILE A 213 6.39 -5.32 -2.54
C ILE A 213 7.51 -4.78 -3.42
N LYS A 214 8.18 -3.73 -2.95
CA LYS A 214 9.20 -2.99 -3.69
C LYS A 214 10.56 -3.09 -3.00
N ASN A 215 11.60 -2.71 -3.74
CA ASN A 215 12.97 -2.61 -3.24
C ASN A 215 13.46 -3.87 -2.51
N VAL A 216 13.09 -5.05 -3.05
CA VAL A 216 13.46 -6.34 -2.48
C VAL A 216 14.98 -6.53 -2.65
N ASN A 217 15.68 -6.67 -1.53
CA ASN A 217 17.12 -6.90 -1.47
C ASN A 217 17.41 -8.06 -0.53
N ALA A 218 18.10 -9.08 -1.04
CA ALA A 218 18.58 -10.21 -0.27
C ALA A 218 20.02 -9.94 0.16
N LYS A 219 20.30 -10.11 1.45
CA LYS A 219 21.61 -10.01 2.06
C LYS A 219 21.98 -11.35 2.68
N VAL A 220 23.13 -11.89 2.28
CA VAL A 220 23.71 -13.10 2.83
C VAL A 220 24.95 -12.72 3.63
N THR A 221 25.04 -13.19 4.87
CA THR A 221 26.20 -12.95 5.75
C THR A 221 26.84 -14.28 6.16
N ILE A 222 28.14 -14.40 5.94
CA ILE A 222 28.97 -15.56 6.30
C ILE A 222 30.18 -15.06 7.09
N GLY A 223 30.18 -15.22 8.41
CA GLY A 223 31.21 -14.62 9.26
C GLY A 223 31.27 -13.09 9.08
N THR A 224 32.34 -12.58 8.46
CA THR A 224 32.51 -11.15 8.14
C THR A 224 32.17 -10.80 6.69
N GLU A 225 31.93 -11.79 5.83
CA GLU A 225 31.56 -11.58 4.43
C GLU A 225 30.08 -11.23 4.34
N VAL A 226 29.76 -10.14 3.63
CA VAL A 226 28.39 -9.69 3.36
C VAL A 226 28.23 -9.57 1.86
N MET A 227 27.22 -10.25 1.32
CA MET A 227 26.88 -10.23 -0.10
C MET A 227 25.42 -9.80 -0.24
N GLU A 228 25.13 -9.00 -1.26
CA GLU A 228 23.79 -8.48 -1.51
C GLU A 228 23.37 -8.71 -2.95
N GLN A 229 22.08 -8.97 -3.15
CA GLN A 229 21.44 -9.05 -4.45
C GLN A 229 20.19 -8.19 -4.44
N ASN A 230 20.07 -7.31 -5.43
CA ASN A 230 18.82 -6.58 -5.68
C ASN A 230 17.91 -7.43 -6.56
N ILE A 231 16.73 -7.76 -6.04
CA ILE A 231 15.68 -8.52 -6.73
C ILE A 231 14.67 -7.56 -7.37
N GLY A 232 14.47 -6.37 -6.77
CA GLY A 232 13.63 -5.33 -7.33
C GLY A 232 12.22 -5.34 -6.76
N THR A 233 11.24 -5.82 -7.52
CA THR A 233 9.82 -5.78 -7.14
C THR A 233 9.21 -7.16 -7.32
N ILE A 234 8.39 -7.59 -6.37
CA ILE A 234 7.62 -8.84 -6.48
C ILE A 234 6.14 -8.48 -6.47
N ASP A 235 5.43 -8.89 -7.51
CA ASP A 235 3.99 -8.68 -7.62
C ASP A 235 3.22 -9.51 -6.57
N VAL A 236 1.93 -9.21 -6.40
CA VAL A 236 1.03 -9.95 -5.49
C VAL A 236 1.06 -11.44 -5.85
N GLU A 237 1.25 -12.30 -4.85
CA GLU A 237 1.40 -13.75 -5.03
C GLU A 237 2.55 -14.17 -5.96
N GLY A 238 3.42 -13.22 -6.33
CA GLY A 238 4.58 -13.44 -7.17
C GLY A 238 5.70 -14.18 -6.44
N GLU A 239 6.55 -14.81 -7.22
CA GLU A 239 7.76 -15.49 -6.74
C GLU A 239 8.95 -15.01 -7.58
N GLU A 240 10.04 -14.69 -6.89
CA GLU A 240 11.34 -14.41 -7.48
C GLU A 240 12.40 -15.29 -6.80
N TYR A 241 13.59 -15.34 -7.37
CA TYR A 241 14.68 -16.14 -6.83
C TYR A 241 15.85 -15.25 -6.41
N MET A 242 16.45 -15.57 -5.27
CA MET A 242 17.81 -15.15 -4.98
C MET A 242 18.79 -16.25 -5.40
N ASP A 243 19.93 -15.83 -5.92
CA ASP A 243 21.06 -16.68 -6.26
C ASP A 243 22.34 -15.89 -6.00
N VAL A 244 22.89 -16.06 -4.80
CA VAL A 244 24.02 -15.28 -4.30
C VAL A 244 25.27 -16.14 -4.38
N ALA A 245 26.23 -15.70 -5.20
CA ALA A 245 27.55 -16.32 -5.28
C ALA A 245 28.31 -16.12 -3.96
N ILE A 246 28.92 -17.20 -3.47
CA ILE A 246 29.71 -17.22 -2.24
C ILE A 246 31.12 -17.74 -2.55
N THR A 247 32.10 -17.36 -1.72
CA THR A 247 33.46 -17.89 -1.83
C THR A 247 33.48 -19.33 -1.30
N PRO A 248 33.92 -20.35 -2.08
CA PRO A 248 34.06 -21.71 -1.57
C PRO A 248 35.07 -21.79 -0.42
N SER A 249 34.89 -22.79 0.46
CA SER A 249 35.74 -22.99 1.63
C SER A 249 35.88 -24.48 1.93
N GLU A 250 37.06 -24.89 2.41
CA GLU A 250 37.34 -26.25 2.90
C GLU A 250 36.66 -26.54 4.25
N GLU A 251 36.04 -25.53 4.88
CA GLU A 251 35.33 -25.66 6.15
C GLU A 251 33.83 -25.43 5.96
N GLU A 252 33.04 -26.16 6.74
CA GLU A 252 31.60 -25.91 6.86
C GLU A 252 31.36 -24.53 7.50
N ARG A 253 30.43 -23.76 6.95
CA ARG A 253 30.14 -22.39 7.42
C ARG A 253 28.65 -22.15 7.57
N ASN A 254 28.28 -21.37 8.58
CA ASN A 254 26.91 -20.89 8.74
C ASN A 254 26.68 -19.62 7.91
N ALA A 255 25.53 -19.55 7.24
CA ALA A 255 25.07 -18.35 6.56
C ALA A 255 23.74 -17.87 7.16
N SER A 256 23.62 -16.56 7.35
CA SER A 256 22.33 -15.91 7.61
C SER A 256 21.86 -15.18 6.36
N ILE A 257 20.55 -15.23 6.13
CA ILE A 257 19.86 -14.60 5.00
C ILE A 257 18.88 -13.60 5.60
N GLU A 258 18.97 -12.34 5.17
CA GLU A 258 17.99 -11.30 5.46
C GLU A 258 17.49 -10.74 4.13
N VAL A 259 16.18 -10.76 3.92
CA VAL A 259 15.54 -10.12 2.77
C VAL A 259 14.80 -8.90 3.27
N THR A 260 15.21 -7.72 2.83
CA THR A 260 14.54 -6.45 3.13
C THR A 260 13.64 -6.04 1.96
N TYR A 261 12.50 -5.42 2.27
CA TYR A 261 11.52 -4.99 1.27
C TYR A 261 10.67 -3.84 1.81
N GLU A 262 9.97 -3.15 0.91
CA GLU A 262 9.16 -1.97 1.20
C GLU A 262 7.72 -2.11 0.71
N ASP A 263 6.79 -1.51 1.45
CA ASP A 263 5.41 -1.33 0.99
C ASP A 263 5.26 -0.14 0.02
N ALA A 264 4.02 0.18 -0.35
CA ALA A 264 3.74 1.31 -1.24
C ALA A 264 4.06 2.69 -0.65
N THR A 265 4.17 2.81 0.67
CA THR A 265 4.49 4.04 1.42
C THR A 265 6.00 4.21 1.65
N GLY A 266 6.80 3.17 1.38
CA GLY A 266 8.23 3.13 1.67
C GLY A 266 8.56 2.64 3.08
N LYS A 267 7.58 2.13 3.83
CA LYS A 267 7.83 1.48 5.12
C LYS A 267 8.59 0.18 4.87
N LYS A 268 9.66 -0.05 5.64
CA LYS A 268 10.57 -1.18 5.49
C LYS A 268 10.16 -2.36 6.36
N TYR A 269 10.38 -3.55 5.81
CA TYR A 269 10.11 -4.84 6.41
C TYR A 269 11.29 -5.79 6.12
N ASN A 270 11.39 -6.87 6.89
CA ASN A 270 12.35 -7.92 6.61
C ASN A 270 11.79 -9.31 6.87
N SER A 271 12.43 -10.30 6.23
CA SER A 271 12.23 -11.72 6.46
C SER A 271 13.61 -12.36 6.57
N THR A 272 13.76 -13.37 7.43
CA THR A 272 15.07 -13.97 7.70
C THR A 272 15.04 -15.49 7.55
N SER A 273 16.20 -16.05 7.21
CA SER A 273 16.45 -17.49 7.16
C SER A 273 17.93 -17.77 7.44
N SER A 274 18.30 -19.05 7.55
CA SER A 274 19.69 -19.46 7.70
C SER A 274 19.92 -20.84 7.08
N CYS A 275 21.18 -21.12 6.74
CA CYS A 275 21.58 -22.42 6.24
C CYS A 275 23.04 -22.74 6.61
N ILE A 276 23.40 -24.02 6.45
CA ILE A 276 24.76 -24.52 6.60
C ILE A 276 25.33 -24.75 5.21
N ILE A 277 26.43 -24.06 4.90
CA ILE A 277 27.18 -24.23 3.65
C ILE A 277 28.14 -25.40 3.83
N PRO A 278 28.07 -26.45 2.97
CA PRO A 278 28.99 -27.57 3.06
C PRO A 278 30.42 -27.14 2.70
N ALA A 279 31.40 -27.80 3.30
CA ALA A 279 32.80 -27.70 2.88
C ALA A 279 32.96 -28.19 1.44
N MET A 280 33.77 -27.48 0.65
CA MET A 280 34.18 -27.90 -0.67
C MET A 280 35.08 -29.13 -0.57
N MET A 281 34.77 -30.19 -1.30
CA MET A 281 35.67 -31.34 -1.37
C MET A 281 36.81 -31.03 -2.35
N PRO A 282 38.09 -31.24 -1.98
CA PRO A 282 39.18 -31.09 -2.91
C PRO A 282 39.00 -32.05 -4.08
N VAL A 283 39.06 -31.50 -5.30
CA VAL A 283 39.04 -32.31 -6.52
C VAL A 283 40.32 -33.15 -6.52
N GLU A 284 40.19 -34.46 -6.27
CA GLU A 284 41.29 -35.40 -6.42
C GLU A 284 41.69 -35.39 -7.92
N GLU A 285 42.81 -34.73 -8.24
CA GLU A 285 43.43 -34.89 -9.56
C GLU A 285 43.78 -36.37 -9.72
N THR A 286 42.99 -37.10 -10.50
CA THR A 286 43.38 -38.44 -10.94
C THR A 286 44.59 -38.29 -11.84
N VAL A 287 45.79 -38.31 -11.25
CA VAL A 287 47.04 -38.41 -12.00
C VAL A 287 46.94 -39.69 -12.82
N PRO A 288 46.94 -39.64 -14.17
CA PRO A 288 46.89 -40.84 -14.97
C PRO A 288 48.12 -41.69 -14.61
N LYS A 289 47.89 -42.88 -14.05
CA LYS A 289 48.95 -43.86 -13.82
C LYS A 289 49.66 -44.08 -15.15
N LYS A 290 50.87 -43.53 -15.30
CA LYS A 290 51.77 -43.85 -16.40
C LYS A 290 52.02 -45.36 -16.35
N ASN A 291 51.33 -46.12 -17.19
CA ASN A 291 51.68 -47.50 -17.45
C ASN A 291 53.09 -47.54 -18.06
N LYS A 292 54.10 -47.79 -17.23
CA LYS A 292 55.44 -48.21 -17.66
C LYS A 292 55.38 -49.65 -18.19
N LEU A 293 54.64 -49.91 -19.26
CA LEU A 293 54.60 -51.22 -19.92
C LEU A 293 54.31 -50.99 -21.41
N GLY A 294 55.37 -50.79 -22.20
CA GLY A 294 55.22 -50.60 -23.65
C GLY A 294 56.51 -50.50 -24.47
N LEU A 295 57.69 -50.42 -23.87
CA LEU A 295 58.95 -50.39 -24.62
C LEU A 295 59.55 -51.78 -24.88
N ILE A 296 59.06 -52.84 -24.22
CA ILE A 296 59.57 -54.21 -24.42
C ILE A 296 58.77 -54.95 -25.52
N SER A 297 57.54 -54.53 -25.84
CA SER A 297 56.77 -55.14 -26.95
C SER A 297 57.18 -54.61 -28.33
N LEU A 298 57.83 -53.45 -28.41
CA LEU A 298 58.27 -52.87 -29.68
C LEU A 298 59.58 -53.49 -30.20
N ILE A 299 60.48 -53.92 -29.31
CA ILE A 299 61.76 -54.55 -29.69
C ILE A 299 61.56 -56.00 -30.19
N LYS A 300 60.58 -56.74 -29.67
CA LYS A 300 60.24 -58.08 -30.18
C LYS A 300 59.65 -58.09 -31.59
N SER A 301 59.13 -56.95 -32.07
CA SER A 301 58.67 -56.82 -33.45
C SER A 301 59.79 -56.43 -34.44
N LEU A 302 60.97 -56.02 -33.94
CA LEU A 302 62.11 -55.61 -34.78
C LEU A 302 63.22 -56.67 -34.89
N PHE A 303 63.35 -57.58 -33.93
CA PHE A 303 64.33 -58.68 -34.00
C PHE A 303 63.60 -60.00 -33.74
N GLY A 304 63.25 -60.68 -34.83
CA GLY A 304 62.45 -61.90 -34.83
C GLY A 304 63.08 -63.03 -34.02
N PHE A 305 62.29 -63.53 -33.07
CA PHE A 305 62.28 -64.90 -32.55
C PHE A 305 60.84 -65.24 -32.19
#